data_AF-A0A7K0WA60-F1
#
_entry.id   AF-A0A7K0WA60-F1
#
_cell.length_a   1.000
_cell.length_b   1.000
_cell.length_c   1.000
_cell.angle_alpha   90.00
_cell.angle_beta   90.00
_cell.angle_gamma   90.00
#
_symmetry.space_group_name_H-M   'P 1'
#
loop_
_entity.id
_entity.type
_entity.pdbx_description
1 polymer ?
#
loop_
_entity_poly.entity_id
_entity_poly.type
_entity_poly.pdbx_seq_one_letter_code
_entity_poly.pdbx_strand_id
1 'polypeptide(L)' 'MKAHQAQVASLIPFSWVDGPGNRFVLFLQGCNFNCLACHNPQTIPLNTPRASEMSVPEVLE' A
#
# COMPACT_ATOMS: atom_id res chain seq x y z
N MET A 1 -17.22 7.20 -15.92
CA MET A 1 -17.05 6.64 -14.57
C MET A 1 -15.71 7.12 -14.05
N LYS A 2 -15.64 7.78 -12.89
CA LYS A 2 -14.34 8.14 -12.31
C LYS A 2 -13.62 6.85 -11.94
N ALA A 3 -12.34 6.73 -12.28
CA ALA A 3 -11.53 5.61 -11.82
C ALA A 3 -11.55 5.58 -10.29
N HIS A 4 -11.72 4.40 -9.70
CA HIS A 4 -11.59 4.24 -8.26
C HIS A 4 -10.11 4.49 -7.90
N GLN A 5 -9.89 5.43 -6.99
CA GLN A 5 -8.58 5.82 -6.49
C GLN A 5 -8.43 5.38 -5.04
N ALA A 6 -7.20 5.08 -4.63
CA ALA A 6 -6.87 4.74 -3.25
C ALA A 6 -5.54 5.40 -2.83
N GLN A 7 -5.37 5.58 -1.52
CA GLN A 7 -4.12 6.05 -0.94
C GLN A 7 -3.13 4.88 -0.84
N VAL A 8 -2.00 5.00 -1.53
CA VAL A 8 -0.95 3.99 -1.63
C VAL A 8 0.26 4.44 -0.84
N ALA A 9 0.70 3.61 0.12
CA ALA A 9 1.88 3.88 0.94
C ALA A 9 3.18 3.49 0.22
N SER A 10 3.18 2.40 -0.55
CA SER A 10 4.35 1.94 -1.30
C SER A 10 3.98 0.90 -2.36
N LEU A 11 4.82 0.80 -3.39
CA LEU A 11 4.81 -0.25 -4.41
C LEU A 11 6.15 -0.98 -4.38
N ILE A 12 6.11 -2.31 -4.34
CA ILE A 12 7.29 -3.17 -4.53
C ILE A 12 7.05 -4.00 -5.79
N PRO A 13 7.70 -3.67 -6.91
CA PRO A 13 7.47 -4.37 -8.18
C PRO A 13 7.85 -5.85 -8.14
N PHE A 14 8.82 -6.20 -7.27
CA PHE A 14 9.36 -7.54 -7.16
C PHE A 14 9.72 -7.84 -5.70
N SER A 15 8.97 -8.76 -5.09
CA SER A 15 9.25 -9.29 -3.74
C SER A 15 9.23 -10.82 -3.75
N TRP A 16 10.20 -11.42 -3.06
CA TRP A 16 10.22 -12.85 -2.74
C TRP A 16 9.95 -13.14 -1.25
N VAL A 17 9.70 -12.10 -0.43
CA VAL A 17 9.45 -12.24 1.02
C VAL A 17 7.98 -12.11 1.39
N ASP A 18 7.15 -11.54 0.50
CA ASP A 18 5.73 -11.24 0.74
C ASP A 18 4.79 -12.34 0.20
N GLY A 19 5.31 -13.56 -0.01
CA GLY A 19 4.55 -14.73 -0.44
C GLY A 19 5.35 -15.72 -1.29
N PRO A 20 4.77 -16.88 -1.66
CA PRO A 20 5.50 -17.94 -2.38
C PRO A 20 5.89 -17.59 -3.83
N GLY A 21 7.12 -17.15 -4.08
CA GLY A 21 7.61 -16.76 -5.41
C GLY A 21 7.56 -15.24 -5.64
N ASN A 22 7.80 -14.77 -6.88
CA ASN A 22 7.96 -13.33 -7.16
C ASN A 22 6.64 -12.57 -7.28
N ARG A 23 6.36 -11.68 -6.33
CA ARG A 23 5.12 -10.89 -6.23
C ARG A 23 5.33 -9.42 -6.50
N PHE A 24 4.34 -8.81 -7.13
CA PHE A 24 4.09 -7.38 -7.07
C PHE A 24 3.31 -7.09 -5.78
N VAL A 25 3.81 -6.18 -4.95
CA VAL A 25 3.22 -5.86 -3.65
C VAL A 25 2.76 -4.41 -3.64
N LEU A 26 1.48 -4.23 -3.33
CA LEU A 26 0.82 -2.94 -3.16
C LEU A 26 0.52 -2.73 -1.67
N PHE A 27 1.26 -1.83 -1.02
CA PHE A 27 0.96 -1.42 0.36
C PHE A 27 -0.02 -0.25 0.35
N LEU A 28 -1.22 -0.46 0.89
CA LEU A 28 -2.21 0.58 1.07
C LEU A 28 -1.94 1.43 2.32
N GLN A 29 -2.39 2.68 2.29
CA GLN A 29 -2.40 3.56 3.45
C GLN A 29 -3.71 3.40 4.23
N GLY A 30 -3.59 3.30 5.56
CA GLY A 30 -4.71 3.17 6.48
C GLY A 30 -4.82 1.77 7.08
N CYS A 31 -4.91 1.68 8.41
CA CYS A 31 -5.21 0.46 9.13
C CYS A 31 -6.04 0.81 10.37
N ASN A 32 -7.11 0.05 10.63
CA ASN A 32 -7.97 0.23 11.81
C ASN A 32 -7.48 -0.53 13.05
N PHE A 33 -6.30 -1.16 12.97
CA PHE A 33 -5.65 -1.84 14.09
C PHE A 33 -4.52 -0.98 14.67
N ASN A 34 -4.25 -1.18 15.96
CA ASN A 34 -3.11 -0.58 16.67
C ASN A 34 -2.26 -1.68 17.31
N CYS A 35 -1.66 -2.54 16.47
CA CYS A 35 -0.89 -3.69 16.92
C CYS A 35 0.36 -3.25 17.72
N LEU A 36 0.63 -3.87 18.86
CA LEU A 36 1.80 -3.57 19.72
C LEU A 36 3.14 -3.68 18.97
N ALA A 37 3.25 -4.65 18.07
CA ALA A 37 4.45 -4.91 17.27
C ALA A 37 4.20 -4.69 15.78
N CYS A 38 3.45 -3.64 15.42
CA CYS A 38 3.27 -3.27 14.02
C CYS A 38 4.62 -2.98 13.37
N HIS A 39 4.95 -3.68 12.27
CA HIS A 39 6.17 -3.43 11.52
C HIS A 39 6.11 -2.11 10.74
N ASN A 40 4.90 -1.66 10.39
CA ASN A 40 4.66 -0.46 9.60
C ASN A 40 3.69 0.52 10.31
N PRO A 41 4.03 1.04 11.51
CA PRO A 41 3.13 1.92 12.25
C PRO A 41 2.78 3.20 11.47
N GLN A 42 3.64 3.64 10.55
CA GLN A 42 3.40 4.77 9.66
C GLN A 42 2.23 4.55 8.67
N THR A 43 1.81 3.31 8.42
CA THR A 43 0.67 3.02 7.54
C THR A 43 -0.67 3.03 8.29
N ILE A 44 -0.68 3.14 9.63
CA ILE A 44 -1.91 3.12 10.43
C ILE A 44 -2.81 4.34 10.15
N PRO A 45 -2.32 5.59 10.15
CA PRO A 45 -3.16 6.76 9.86
C PRO A 45 -3.83 6.64 8.49
N LEU A 46 -5.08 7.07 8.36
CA LEU A 46 -5.78 7.03 7.07
C LEU A 46 -5.12 7.93 6.01
N ASN A 47 -4.53 9.04 6.43
CA ASN A 47 -3.92 10.01 5.54
C ASN A 47 -2.53 10.37 6.03
N THR A 48 -1.56 10.41 5.12
CA THR A 48 -0.22 10.94 5.38
C THR A 48 0.27 11.69 4.14
N PRO A 49 1.16 12.69 4.28
CA PRO A 49 1.76 13.37 3.13
C PRO A 49 2.67 12.46 2.28
N ARG A 50 3.00 11.25 2.74
CA ARG A 50 3.84 10.29 2.01
C ARG A 50 3.05 9.34 1.14
N ALA A 51 1.74 9.22 1.38
CA ALA A 51 0.88 8.37 0.57
C ALA A 51 0.56 9.06 -0.76
N SER A 52 0.49 8.26 -1.81
CA SER A 52 0.14 8.72 -3.16
C SER A 52 -1.27 8.26 -3.49
N GLU A 53 -2.11 9.17 -3.98
CA GLU A 53 -3.41 8.78 -4.53
C GLU A 53 -3.20 8.17 -5.92
N MET A 54 -3.61 6.92 -6.10
CA MET A 54 -3.39 6.17 -7.34
C MET A 54 -4.65 5.46 -7.78
N SER A 55 -4.84 5.38 -9.09
CA SER A 55 -5.82 4.56 -9.78
C SER A 55 -5.25 3.20 -10.16
N VAL A 56 -6.12 2.26 -10.53
CA VAL A 56 -5.69 0.91 -10.95
C VAL A 56 -4.71 0.93 -12.14
N PRO A 57 -4.93 1.70 -13.21
CA PRO A 57 -3.97 1.79 -14.31
C PRO A 57 -2.59 2.29 -13.86
N GLU A 58 -2.53 3.34 -13.03
CA GLU A 58 -1.26 3.92 -12.55
C GLU A 58 -0.44 2.94 -11.69
N VAL A 59 -1.09 2.00 -11.01
CA VAL A 59 -0.41 0.95 -10.23
C VAL A 59 0.19 -0.14 -11.12
N LEU A 60 -0.36 -0.34 -12.32
CA LEU A 60 0.01 -1.41 -13.24
C LEU A 60 0.99 -0.98 -14.35
N GLU A 61 1.28 0.33 -14.45
CA GLU A 61 2.32 0.91 -15.31
C GLU A 61 3.72 0.74 -14.72
#